data_AF-B7J737-F1
#
_entry.id   AF-B7J737-F1
#
_cell.length_a   1.000
_cell.length_b   1.000
_cell.length_c   1.000
_cell.angle_alpha   90.00
_cell.angle_beta   90.00
_cell.angle_gamma   90.00
#
_symmetry.space_group_name_H-M   'P 1'
#
loop_
_entity.id
_entity.type
_entity.pdbx_description
1 polymer ?
#
loop_
_entity_poly.entity_id
_entity_poly.type
_entity_poly.pdbx_seq_one_letter_code
_entity_poly.pdbx_strand_id
1 'polypeptide(L)'
;MDTVATLSAEVICDECGKRGRKITRVYHGYKYCPTCYAREFKRRLCPKCGNYARLPRRDITAVCRHCALDQPCIRCGKTDFRVGRVTRSGPVCNSCAKYFREAEACELCGELSRRLTRVSRFNHNLRLCSKCAHADHGNCQACHHPRLLVVTDDGRRLCKVCLDGGMILCQECGQSMPAGRGAQCEPCYWRSLLTKRIAMNLAAFAMPVMAGHFERFGAWLAVTVGDNKAAITVNRYLSFFMEIEKVWKAIPDYNRLIAHFGAEGLRRVRLPMRWMQETGLVVKDVAVQAGDSEKRQIAGMLKALEGDPPGLRVLKGYHDTLMAKVKAGKLSLRSVRLAMAPAKALMLEAQKMGLKKPDQKAVDVYLAKVPGQRAALTGFVRYLREAHSVGVAMPKAKEGAAQKVRQRKLEQEMLAMMREGGEGDEFLRRWVSVGLAYFHGLPRKVGIGADVLRTDGEGMAINVEGKSYWLPSISQMGLSE
;
A
#
# COMPACT_ATOMS: atom_id res chain seq x y z
N MET A 1 -31.25 34.83 45.13
CA MET A 1 -31.91 34.75 43.82
C MET A 1 -30.85 34.30 42.82
N ASP A 2 -30.77 33.08 42.31
CA ASP A 2 -31.44 31.82 42.57
C ASP A 2 -30.40 30.72 42.32
N THR A 3 -30.19 29.87 43.32
CA THR A 3 -29.46 28.61 43.18
C THR A 3 -30.23 27.73 42.19
N VAL A 4 -29.69 27.57 40.98
CA VAL A 4 -30.16 26.56 40.02
C VAL A 4 -29.88 25.18 40.61
N ALA A 5 -30.86 24.68 41.35
CA ALA A 5 -30.92 23.32 41.84
C ALA A 5 -30.82 22.39 40.63
N THR A 6 -29.72 21.64 40.56
CA THR A 6 -29.59 20.52 39.63
C THR A 6 -30.70 19.53 39.97
N LEU A 7 -31.71 19.43 39.11
CA LEU A 7 -32.76 18.41 39.18
C LEU A 7 -32.09 17.03 39.17
N SER A 8 -31.83 16.47 40.36
CA SER A 8 -31.47 15.07 40.52
C SER A 8 -32.65 14.26 39.98
N ALA A 9 -32.44 13.53 38.88
CA ALA A 9 -33.44 12.62 38.32
C ALA A 9 -34.03 11.77 39.47
N GLU A 10 -35.30 11.98 39.78
CA GLU A 10 -35.96 11.32 40.91
C GLU A 10 -35.80 9.81 40.77
N VAL A 11 -35.08 9.19 41.71
CA VAL A 11 -34.79 7.77 41.61
C VAL A 11 -36.06 6.99 41.94
N ILE A 12 -36.54 6.21 40.96
CA ILE A 12 -37.74 5.37 41.06
C ILE A 12 -37.31 3.94 41.43
N CYS A 13 -38.08 3.31 42.32
CA CYS A 13 -37.95 1.88 42.58
C CYS A 13 -38.76 1.09 41.55
N ASP A 14 -38.12 0.19 40.81
CA ASP A 14 -38.75 -0.56 39.72
C ASP A 14 -39.74 -1.62 40.22
N GLU A 15 -39.66 -2.01 41.50
CA GLU A 15 -40.54 -3.01 42.11
C GLU A 15 -41.85 -2.41 42.68
N CYS A 16 -41.83 -1.16 43.17
CA CYS A 16 -43.02 -0.53 43.78
C CYS A 16 -43.45 0.77 43.10
N GLY A 17 -42.74 1.23 42.07
CA GLY A 17 -43.03 2.46 41.31
C GLY A 17 -42.85 3.77 42.09
N LYS A 18 -42.52 3.73 43.39
CA LYS A 18 -42.42 4.93 44.23
C LYS A 18 -41.17 5.75 43.88
N ARG A 19 -41.36 7.06 43.67
CA ARG A 19 -40.30 8.05 43.41
C ARG A 19 -39.66 8.54 44.71
N GLY A 20 -38.47 9.13 44.61
CA GLY A 20 -37.77 9.78 45.74
C GLY A 20 -37.27 8.82 46.82
N ARG A 21 -37.25 7.50 46.58
CA ARG A 21 -36.75 6.51 47.55
C ARG A 21 -35.27 6.24 47.32
N LYS A 22 -34.49 6.18 48.41
CA LYS A 22 -33.11 5.67 48.36
C LYS A 22 -33.13 4.25 47.79
N ILE A 23 -32.26 3.95 46.83
CA ILE A 23 -32.10 2.60 46.27
C ILE A 23 -31.03 1.86 47.07
N THR A 24 -31.40 0.70 47.60
CA THR A 24 -30.51 -0.17 48.38
C THR A 24 -29.79 -1.19 47.50
N ARG A 25 -30.44 -1.66 46.43
CA ARG A 25 -29.88 -2.68 45.56
C ARG A 25 -30.25 -2.44 44.11
N VAL A 26 -29.28 -2.63 43.22
CA VAL A 26 -29.51 -2.80 41.78
C VAL A 26 -29.17 -4.25 41.41
N TYR A 27 -30.11 -4.97 40.80
CA TYR A 27 -29.96 -6.37 40.38
C TYR A 27 -30.43 -6.51 38.92
N HIS A 28 -29.56 -6.98 38.02
CA HIS A 28 -29.77 -7.01 36.55
C HIS A 28 -30.30 -5.71 35.89
N GLY A 29 -30.05 -4.56 36.54
CA GLY A 29 -30.52 -3.26 36.06
C GLY A 29 -31.80 -2.75 36.76
N TYR A 30 -32.48 -3.59 37.53
CA TYR A 30 -33.66 -3.23 38.32
C TYR A 30 -33.26 -2.68 39.70
N LYS A 31 -33.86 -1.56 40.08
CA LYS A 31 -33.61 -0.77 41.30
C LYS A 31 -34.63 -1.09 42.38
N TYR A 32 -34.14 -1.49 43.55
CA TYR A 32 -34.96 -1.84 44.71
C TYR A 32 -34.72 -0.87 45.86
N CYS A 33 -35.80 -0.29 46.38
CA CYS A 33 -35.79 0.45 47.65
C CYS A 33 -35.56 -0.51 48.84
N PRO A 34 -35.17 -0.01 50.04
CA PRO A 34 -34.88 -0.86 51.19
C PRO A 34 -35.98 -1.88 51.51
N THR A 35 -37.24 -1.44 51.47
CA THR A 35 -38.42 -2.29 51.75
C THR A 35 -38.58 -3.39 50.72
N CYS A 36 -38.50 -3.05 49.42
CA CYS A 36 -38.61 -4.02 48.34
C CYS A 36 -37.41 -4.98 48.33
N TYR A 37 -36.21 -4.50 48.66
CA TYR A 37 -35.02 -5.34 48.80
C TYR A 37 -35.19 -6.36 49.93
N ALA A 38 -35.70 -5.97 51.10
CA ALA A 38 -35.96 -6.90 52.21
C ALA A 38 -37.09 -7.91 51.91
N ARG A 39 -38.08 -7.49 51.11
CA ARG A 39 -39.18 -8.36 50.68
C ARG A 39 -38.74 -9.39 49.65
N GLU A 40 -38.11 -8.93 48.56
CA GLU A 40 -37.78 -9.77 47.41
C GLU A 40 -36.46 -10.52 47.58
N PHE A 41 -35.53 -10.09 48.44
CA PHE A 41 -34.24 -10.78 48.65
C PHE A 41 -34.19 -11.44 50.04
N LYS A 42 -34.18 -12.77 50.07
CA LYS A 42 -34.16 -13.58 51.30
C LYS A 42 -32.78 -14.18 51.54
N ARG A 43 -32.40 -14.32 52.81
CA ARG A 43 -31.13 -14.95 53.21
C ARG A 43 -31.21 -16.45 52.90
N ARG A 44 -30.31 -16.95 52.04
CA ARG A 44 -30.20 -18.35 51.62
C ARG A 44 -28.74 -18.69 51.31
N LEU A 45 -28.43 -19.98 51.16
CA LEU A 45 -27.11 -20.45 50.71
C LEU A 45 -26.94 -20.15 49.21
N CYS A 46 -25.76 -19.68 48.82
CA CYS A 46 -25.38 -19.49 47.43
C CYS A 46 -25.16 -20.86 46.75
N PRO A 47 -25.81 -21.15 45.61
CA PRO A 47 -25.63 -22.43 44.90
C PRO A 47 -24.18 -22.70 44.44
N LYS A 48 -23.37 -21.66 44.22
CA LYS A 48 -21.98 -21.78 43.72
C LYS A 48 -20.94 -21.92 44.83
N CYS A 49 -21.05 -21.18 45.94
CA CYS A 49 -20.01 -21.15 46.98
C CYS A 49 -20.48 -21.61 48.37
N GLY A 50 -21.75 -21.98 48.54
CA GLY A 50 -22.28 -22.43 49.83
C GLY A 50 -22.41 -21.36 50.91
N ASN A 51 -21.92 -20.13 50.70
CA ASN A 51 -22.02 -19.06 51.71
C ASN A 51 -23.42 -18.42 51.76
N TYR A 52 -23.83 -17.93 52.93
CA TYR A 52 -25.08 -17.19 53.09
C TYR A 52 -25.05 -15.83 52.38
N ALA A 53 -26.07 -15.57 51.56
CA ALA A 53 -26.30 -14.29 50.91
C ALA A 53 -27.79 -13.95 50.84
N ARG A 54 -28.13 -12.66 50.69
CA ARG A 54 -29.50 -12.22 50.37
C ARG A 54 -29.72 -12.35 48.86
N LEU A 55 -30.48 -13.36 48.45
CA LEU A 55 -30.74 -13.74 47.06
C LEU A 55 -32.24 -13.55 46.72
N PRO A 56 -32.59 -13.25 45.45
CA PRO A 56 -33.97 -13.08 45.04
C PRO A 56 -34.82 -14.31 45.41
N ARG A 57 -36.03 -14.08 45.93
CA ARG A 57 -36.89 -15.14 46.42
C ARG A 57 -37.31 -16.10 45.29
N ARG A 58 -37.58 -15.53 44.11
CA ARG A 58 -38.14 -16.21 42.93
C ARG A 58 -37.09 -16.86 42.02
N ASP A 59 -35.83 -16.45 42.14
CA ASP A 59 -34.73 -17.00 41.36
C ASP A 59 -33.88 -17.93 42.23
N ILE A 60 -34.11 -19.23 42.08
CA ILE A 60 -33.43 -20.28 42.84
C ILE A 60 -31.98 -20.47 42.35
N THR A 61 -31.68 -20.05 41.12
CA THR A 61 -30.35 -20.16 40.51
C THR A 61 -29.44 -18.98 40.83
N ALA A 62 -29.97 -17.93 41.46
CA ALA A 62 -29.24 -16.73 41.79
C ALA A 62 -28.02 -17.04 42.68
N VAL A 63 -26.85 -16.57 42.25
CA VAL A 63 -25.61 -16.68 43.03
C VAL A 63 -25.32 -15.40 43.80
N CYS A 64 -24.48 -15.50 44.84
CA CYS A 64 -24.09 -14.32 45.62
C CYS A 64 -23.30 -13.32 44.76
N ARG A 65 -23.26 -12.05 45.19
CA ARG A 65 -22.56 -10.98 44.46
C ARG A 65 -21.10 -11.32 44.21
N HIS A 66 -20.43 -11.98 45.14
CA HIS A 66 -19.04 -12.41 44.98
C HIS A 66 -18.93 -13.41 43.82
N CYS A 67 -19.72 -14.49 43.86
CA CYS A 67 -19.77 -15.51 42.80
C CYS A 67 -20.16 -14.99 41.42
N ALA A 68 -21.04 -13.98 41.36
CA ALA A 68 -21.43 -13.33 40.11
C ALA A 68 -20.31 -12.46 39.51
N LEU A 69 -19.39 -11.96 40.35
CA LEU A 69 -18.23 -11.16 39.94
C LEU A 69 -16.96 -12.00 39.76
N ASP A 70 -16.95 -13.20 40.33
CA ASP A 70 -15.94 -14.23 40.18
C ASP A 70 -16.11 -14.96 38.84
N GLN A 71 -15.90 -14.18 37.78
CA GLN A 71 -15.87 -14.60 36.39
C GLN A 71 -14.79 -13.80 35.65
N PRO A 72 -14.14 -14.36 34.63
CA PRO A 72 -13.21 -13.62 33.80
C PRO A 72 -13.87 -12.37 33.20
N CYS A 73 -13.09 -11.30 33.01
CA CYS A 73 -13.59 -10.09 32.36
C CYS A 73 -14.10 -10.45 30.95
N ILE A 74 -15.39 -10.23 30.69
CA ILE A 74 -16.08 -10.69 29.46
C ILE A 74 -15.46 -10.20 28.15
N ARG A 75 -14.62 -9.16 28.18
CA ARG A 75 -13.91 -8.63 26.99
C ARG A 75 -12.48 -9.13 26.82
N CYS A 76 -11.73 -9.30 27.90
CA CYS A 76 -10.29 -9.56 27.82
C CYS A 76 -9.85 -10.84 28.52
N GLY A 77 -10.77 -11.58 29.15
CA GLY A 77 -10.50 -12.86 29.80
C GLY A 77 -9.65 -12.78 31.07
N LYS A 78 -9.24 -11.60 31.53
CA LYS A 78 -8.50 -11.47 32.80
C LYS A 78 -9.34 -12.00 33.96
N THR A 79 -8.72 -12.81 34.82
CA THR A 79 -9.34 -13.41 36.01
C THR A 79 -9.08 -12.58 37.26
N ASP A 80 -7.88 -12.03 37.43
CA ASP A 80 -7.55 -11.09 38.51
C ASP A 80 -7.67 -9.63 38.02
N PHE A 81 -8.68 -8.92 38.51
CA PHE A 81 -8.90 -7.52 38.20
C PHE A 81 -9.86 -6.81 39.17
N ARG A 82 -9.70 -5.49 39.28
CA ARG A 82 -10.72 -4.62 39.88
C ARG A 82 -11.90 -4.43 38.91
N VAL A 83 -13.11 -4.82 39.36
CA VAL A 83 -14.35 -4.69 38.59
C VAL A 83 -14.65 -3.22 38.33
N GLY A 84 -14.72 -2.84 37.04
CA GLY A 84 -15.05 -1.48 36.63
C GLY A 84 -16.49 -1.28 36.17
N ARG A 85 -17.12 -2.34 35.66
CA ARG A 85 -18.54 -2.34 35.31
C ARG A 85 -19.08 -3.77 35.39
N VAL A 86 -20.35 -3.91 35.77
CA VAL A 86 -21.07 -5.19 35.72
C VAL A 86 -22.12 -5.05 34.63
N THR A 87 -22.05 -5.90 33.61
CA THR A 87 -23.07 -5.98 32.56
C THR A 87 -24.01 -7.15 32.83
N ARG A 88 -25.07 -7.29 32.04
CA ARG A 88 -25.95 -8.48 32.12
C ARG A 88 -25.19 -9.78 31.85
N SER A 89 -24.17 -9.73 31.00
CA SER A 89 -23.38 -10.90 30.57
C SER A 89 -22.19 -11.20 31.49
N GLY A 90 -21.86 -10.35 32.46
CA GLY A 90 -20.78 -10.59 33.42
C GLY A 90 -19.96 -9.35 33.79
N PRO A 91 -18.91 -9.53 34.61
CA PRO A 91 -18.04 -8.46 35.06
C PRO A 91 -17.06 -8.00 33.96
N VAL A 92 -16.72 -6.71 34.00
CA VAL A 92 -15.75 -6.07 33.10
C VAL A 92 -14.68 -5.37 33.95
N CYS A 93 -13.40 -5.60 33.65
CA CYS A 93 -12.29 -4.91 34.32
C CYS A 93 -12.28 -3.41 34.04
N ASN A 94 -11.69 -2.61 34.94
CA ASN A 94 -11.56 -1.15 34.80
C ASN A 94 -11.03 -0.71 33.42
N SER A 95 -10.00 -1.38 32.90
CA SER A 95 -9.43 -1.08 31.58
C SER A 95 -10.40 -1.35 30.42
N CYS A 96 -11.30 -2.31 30.56
CA CYS A 96 -12.28 -2.70 29.55
C CYS A 96 -13.62 -1.96 29.70
N ALA A 97 -13.94 -1.42 30.87
CA ALA A 97 -15.22 -0.76 31.14
C ALA A 97 -15.54 0.38 30.14
N LYS A 98 -14.50 1.09 29.66
CA LYS A 98 -14.61 2.14 28.65
C LYS A 98 -15.22 1.71 27.31
N TYR A 99 -15.19 0.42 26.97
CA TYR A 99 -15.76 -0.09 25.70
C TYR A 99 -17.25 -0.39 25.80
N PHE A 100 -17.76 -0.53 27.02
CA PHE A 100 -19.16 -0.82 27.31
C PHE A 100 -19.96 0.44 27.65
N ARG A 101 -19.33 1.63 27.61
CA ARG A 101 -20.02 2.92 27.77
C ARG A 101 -20.77 3.27 26.48
N GLU A 102 -21.91 3.92 26.64
CA GLU A 102 -22.60 4.55 25.53
C GLU A 102 -21.74 5.71 24.99
N ALA A 103 -21.83 5.95 23.69
CA ALA A 103 -21.10 7.05 23.06
C ALA A 103 -21.86 8.34 23.32
N GLU A 104 -21.18 9.34 23.83
CA GLU A 104 -21.74 10.67 24.12
C GLU A 104 -20.95 11.72 23.33
N ALA A 105 -21.60 12.84 23.00
CA ALA A 105 -20.97 13.91 22.23
C ALA A 105 -19.88 14.61 23.05
N CYS A 106 -18.75 14.91 22.40
CA CYS A 106 -17.72 15.78 22.96
C CYS A 106 -18.28 17.19 23.15
N GLU A 107 -18.11 17.76 24.34
CA GLU A 107 -18.61 19.10 24.66
C GLU A 107 -17.84 20.23 23.95
N LEU A 108 -16.73 19.92 23.26
CA LEU A 108 -15.96 20.88 22.45
C LEU A 108 -16.16 20.73 20.94
N CYS A 109 -16.14 19.50 20.42
CA CYS A 109 -16.19 19.24 18.97
C CYS A 109 -17.46 18.53 18.49
N GLY A 110 -18.38 18.15 19.39
CA GLY A 110 -19.61 17.42 19.06
C GLY A 110 -19.43 15.95 18.67
N GLU A 111 -18.21 15.48 18.39
CA GLU A 111 -17.96 14.10 17.94
C GLU A 111 -18.31 13.06 19.02
N LEU A 112 -19.03 12.01 18.63
CA LEU A 112 -19.44 10.93 19.52
C LEU A 112 -18.22 10.12 20.00
N SER A 113 -18.07 10.01 21.32
CA SER A 113 -16.98 9.26 21.93
C SER A 113 -17.45 8.46 23.14
N ARG A 114 -16.99 7.21 23.23
CA ARG A 114 -17.13 6.38 24.45
C ARG A 114 -16.09 6.72 25.52
N ARG A 115 -15.14 7.61 25.19
CA ARG A 115 -13.96 7.98 25.98
C ARG A 115 -13.92 9.48 26.18
N LEU A 116 -14.91 10.00 26.91
CA LEU A 116 -14.90 11.37 27.38
C LEU A 116 -14.09 11.49 28.68
N THR A 117 -13.33 12.57 28.81
CA THR A 117 -12.52 12.91 29.99
C THR A 117 -12.63 14.40 30.29
N ARG A 118 -12.66 14.77 31.56
CA ARG A 118 -12.56 16.16 32.00
C ARG A 118 -11.10 16.54 32.15
N VAL A 119 -10.73 17.69 31.62
CA VAL A 119 -9.36 18.19 31.63
C VAL A 119 -9.36 19.56 32.30
N SER A 120 -8.79 19.64 33.51
CA SER A 120 -8.81 20.85 34.34
C SER A 120 -8.05 22.02 33.72
N ARG A 121 -6.92 21.75 33.03
CA ARG A 121 -6.03 22.79 32.47
C ARG A 121 -6.64 23.66 31.37
N PHE A 122 -7.76 23.27 30.78
CA PHE A 122 -8.45 24.12 29.79
C PHE A 122 -9.46 25.09 30.41
N ASN A 123 -9.53 25.20 31.75
CA ASN A 123 -10.37 26.14 32.51
C ASN A 123 -11.89 26.13 32.23
N HIS A 124 -12.39 25.24 31.38
CA HIS A 124 -13.81 25.14 31.03
C HIS A 124 -14.49 23.88 31.58
N ASN A 125 -13.77 23.01 32.32
CA ASN A 125 -14.23 21.73 32.90
C ASN A 125 -15.01 20.78 31.96
N LEU A 126 -15.03 21.06 30.65
CA LEU A 126 -15.78 20.29 29.65
C LEU A 126 -15.35 18.82 29.57
N ARG A 127 -16.28 17.96 29.17
CA ARG A 127 -16.07 16.54 28.84
C ARG A 127 -15.60 16.42 27.39
N LEU A 128 -14.32 16.15 27.23
CA LEU A 128 -13.65 16.13 25.94
C LEU A 128 -13.42 14.71 25.43
N CYS A 129 -13.51 14.52 24.12
CA CYS A 129 -13.00 13.31 23.47
C CYS A 129 -11.46 13.26 23.58
N SER A 130 -10.86 12.09 23.32
CA SER A 130 -9.40 11.93 23.40
C SER A 130 -8.62 12.87 22.49
N LYS A 131 -9.19 13.24 21.32
CA LYS A 131 -8.54 14.19 20.40
C LYS A 131 -8.48 15.59 21.01
N CYS A 132 -9.62 16.12 21.45
CA CYS A 132 -9.72 17.42 22.10
C CYS A 132 -8.93 17.48 23.41
N ALA A 133 -8.95 16.39 24.20
CA ALA A 133 -8.21 16.29 25.45
C ALA A 133 -6.68 16.31 25.28
N HIS A 134 -6.17 16.13 24.06
CA HIS A 134 -4.74 16.14 23.73
C HIS A 134 -4.40 17.19 22.67
N ALA A 135 -5.28 18.15 22.41
CA ALA A 135 -5.09 19.16 21.35
C ALA A 135 -3.87 20.06 21.59
N ASP A 136 -3.49 20.25 22.86
CA ASP A 136 -2.35 21.03 23.32
C ASP A 136 -1.05 20.21 23.46
N HIS A 137 -1.05 18.94 23.05
CA HIS A 137 0.16 18.12 23.06
C HIS A 137 1.04 18.48 21.85
N GLY A 138 2.35 18.52 22.09
CA GLY A 138 3.36 18.58 21.03
C GLY A 138 4.30 17.39 21.09
N ASN A 139 5.14 17.23 20.06
CA ASN A 139 6.20 16.22 20.08
C ASN A 139 7.40 16.74 20.88
N CYS A 140 7.75 16.05 21.95
CA CYS A 140 8.93 16.37 22.76
C CYS A 140 10.18 16.35 21.87
N GLN A 141 11.03 17.38 21.94
CA GLN A 141 12.24 17.44 21.12
C GLN A 141 13.29 16.39 21.50
N ALA A 142 13.25 15.86 22.72
CA ALA A 142 14.14 14.78 23.15
C ALA A 142 13.58 13.39 22.82
N CYS A 143 12.39 13.04 23.32
CA CYS A 143 11.86 11.67 23.16
C CYS A 143 10.88 11.48 21.99
N HIS A 144 10.53 12.55 21.28
CA HIS A 144 9.58 12.56 20.15
C HIS A 144 8.17 12.05 20.44
N HIS A 145 7.83 11.73 21.70
CA HIS A 145 6.48 11.34 22.07
C HIS A 145 5.55 12.56 22.19
N PRO A 146 4.28 12.42 21.73
CA PRO A 146 3.28 13.47 21.85
C PRO A 146 2.85 13.63 23.32
N ARG A 147 3.22 14.75 23.93
CA ARG A 147 3.06 15.04 25.36
C ARG A 147 2.73 16.52 25.56
N LEU A 148 2.28 16.87 26.77
CA LEU A 148 2.36 18.25 27.24
C LEU A 148 3.82 18.65 27.35
N LEU A 149 4.17 19.80 26.76
CA LEU A 149 5.54 20.30 26.68
C LEU A 149 5.71 21.52 27.58
N VAL A 150 6.91 21.62 28.15
CA VAL A 150 7.42 22.77 28.90
C VAL A 150 8.51 23.40 28.05
N VAL A 151 8.52 24.73 27.97
CA VAL A 151 9.61 25.49 27.35
C VAL A 151 10.68 25.67 28.42
N THR A 152 11.88 25.16 28.16
CA THR A 152 13.04 25.37 29.03
C THR A 152 13.62 26.76 28.83
N ASP A 153 14.46 27.21 29.75
CA ASP A 153 15.18 28.49 29.62
C ASP A 153 16.01 28.57 28.33
N ASP A 154 16.55 27.43 27.86
CA ASP A 154 17.25 27.29 26.57
C ASP A 154 16.31 27.32 25.33
N GLY A 155 15.01 27.56 25.49
CA GLY A 155 14.01 27.57 24.41
C GLY A 155 13.60 26.18 23.88
N ARG A 156 14.11 25.09 24.45
CA ARG A 156 13.73 23.71 24.05
C ARG A 156 12.34 23.35 24.56
N ARG A 157 11.60 22.58 23.76
CA ARG A 157 10.26 22.09 24.09
C ARG A 157 10.32 20.62 24.50
N LEU A 158 10.34 20.38 25.82
CA LEU A 158 10.52 19.04 26.40
C LEU A 158 9.28 18.60 27.18
N CYS A 159 9.01 17.30 27.23
CA CYS A 159 8.03 16.78 28.17
C CYS A 159 8.62 16.77 29.58
N LYS A 160 7.78 16.88 30.61
CA LYS A 160 8.20 16.89 32.02
C LYS A 160 9.12 15.71 32.38
N VAL A 161 8.84 14.51 31.85
CA VAL A 161 9.68 13.33 32.10
C VAL A 161 11.10 13.48 31.57
N CYS A 162 11.28 14.05 30.37
CA CYS A 162 12.61 14.31 29.82
C CYS A 162 13.29 15.49 30.51
N LEU A 163 12.52 16.48 30.97
CA LEU A 163 13.04 17.63 31.70
C LEU A 163 13.61 17.19 33.06
N ASP A 164 12.82 16.46 33.85
CA ASP A 164 13.20 16.05 35.20
C ASP A 164 14.21 14.89 35.18
N GLY A 165 14.08 13.95 34.22
CA GLY A 165 14.87 12.72 34.18
C GLY A 165 16.07 12.75 33.22
N GLY A 166 16.20 13.77 32.37
CA GLY A 166 17.32 13.91 31.44
C GLY A 166 17.56 12.68 30.55
N MET A 167 18.81 12.20 30.55
CA MET A 167 19.26 10.99 29.84
C MET A 167 19.41 9.82 30.82
N ILE A 168 18.83 8.67 30.48
CA ILE A 168 18.90 7.41 31.22
C ILE A 168 19.46 6.32 30.33
N LEU A 169 19.91 5.20 30.92
CA LEU A 169 20.40 4.05 30.17
C LEU A 169 19.25 3.12 29.77
N CYS A 170 19.28 2.61 28.55
CA CYS A 170 18.39 1.55 28.10
C CYS A 170 18.64 0.27 28.91
N GLN A 171 17.58 -0.34 29.46
CA GLN A 171 17.71 -1.59 30.24
C GLN A 171 18.08 -2.81 29.38
N GLU A 172 17.90 -2.74 28.06
CA GLU A 172 18.23 -3.83 27.14
C GLU A 172 19.63 -3.72 26.54
N CYS A 173 20.05 -2.53 26.10
CA CYS A 173 21.32 -2.35 25.38
C CYS A 173 22.33 -1.42 26.07
N GLY A 174 21.96 -0.81 27.19
CA GLY A 174 22.81 0.12 27.94
C GLY A 174 23.06 1.47 27.26
N GLN A 175 22.53 1.71 26.05
CA GLN A 175 22.72 3.00 25.37
C GLN A 175 21.96 4.14 26.07
N SER A 176 22.57 5.32 26.08
CA SER A 176 21.97 6.54 26.60
C SER A 176 20.75 6.96 25.76
N MET A 177 19.64 7.28 26.42
CA MET A 177 18.39 7.68 25.80
C MET A 177 17.62 8.68 26.66
N PRO A 178 16.70 9.47 26.10
CA PRO A 178 15.86 10.36 26.89
C PRO A 178 14.94 9.61 27.85
N ALA A 179 14.80 10.10 29.08
CA ALA A 179 13.96 9.50 30.12
C ALA A 179 12.51 9.27 29.70
N GLY A 180 11.97 10.12 28.82
CA GLY A 180 10.62 9.98 28.28
C GLY A 180 10.36 8.70 27.47
N ARG A 181 11.39 7.91 27.12
CA ARG A 181 11.27 6.60 26.47
C ARG A 181 10.98 5.45 27.46
N GLY A 182 11.20 5.66 28.77
CA GLY A 182 10.93 4.66 29.81
C GLY A 182 12.04 3.63 29.93
N ALA A 183 11.73 2.33 29.84
CA ALA A 183 12.69 1.26 30.11
C ALA A 183 13.61 0.90 28.92
N GLN A 184 13.18 1.18 27.68
CA GLN A 184 13.86 0.73 26.47
C GLN A 184 14.03 1.87 25.46
N CYS A 185 15.15 1.85 24.72
CA CYS A 185 15.40 2.81 23.65
C CYS A 185 14.56 2.49 22.41
N GLU A 186 14.48 3.44 21.48
CA GLU A 186 13.69 3.27 20.26
C GLU A 186 14.14 2.07 19.39
N PRO A 187 15.45 1.86 19.12
CA PRO A 187 15.92 0.68 18.40
C PRO A 187 15.48 -0.64 19.06
N CYS A 188 15.69 -0.76 20.38
CA CYS A 188 15.28 -1.92 21.17
C CYS A 188 13.77 -2.17 21.10
N TYR A 189 12.96 -1.12 21.26
CA TYR A 189 11.51 -1.20 21.12
C TYR A 189 11.09 -1.78 19.76
N TRP A 190 11.65 -1.26 18.66
CA TRP A 190 11.27 -1.72 17.32
C TRP A 190 11.70 -3.15 17.05
N ARG A 191 12.89 -3.55 17.52
CA ARG A 191 13.37 -4.93 17.44
C ARG A 191 12.45 -5.89 18.21
N SER A 192 12.18 -5.58 19.48
CA SER A 192 11.28 -6.37 20.32
C SER A 192 9.86 -6.47 19.73
N LEU A 193 9.37 -5.37 19.13
CA LEU A 193 8.09 -5.37 18.43
C LEU A 193 8.09 -6.24 17.18
N LEU A 194 9.16 -6.20 16.37
CA LEU A 194 9.32 -7.04 15.19
C LEU A 194 9.34 -8.52 15.58
N THR A 195 10.20 -8.90 16.54
CA THR A 195 10.29 -10.29 17.03
C THR A 195 8.93 -10.79 17.51
N LYS A 196 8.20 -9.98 18.28
CA LYS A 196 6.85 -10.32 18.74
C LYS A 196 5.87 -10.52 17.58
N ARG A 197 5.92 -9.66 16.55
CA ARG A 197 5.03 -9.76 15.38
C ARG A 197 5.35 -11.00 14.56
N ILE A 198 6.62 -11.31 14.34
CA ILE A 198 7.04 -12.54 13.66
C ILE A 198 6.49 -13.73 14.44
N ALA A 199 6.78 -13.84 15.74
CA ALA A 199 6.31 -14.94 16.58
C ALA A 199 4.79 -15.14 16.55
N MET A 200 4.02 -14.05 16.62
CA MET A 200 2.56 -14.12 16.48
C MET A 200 2.10 -14.62 15.11
N ASN A 201 2.78 -14.19 14.04
CA ASN A 201 2.45 -14.58 12.67
C ASN A 201 2.83 -16.02 12.35
N LEU A 202 3.81 -16.61 13.05
CA LEU A 202 4.18 -18.03 12.87
C LEU A 202 3.00 -18.96 13.15
N ALA A 203 2.12 -18.60 14.09
CA ALA A 203 0.91 -19.37 14.40
C ALA A 203 -0.14 -19.39 13.28
N ALA A 204 0.03 -18.58 12.22
CA ALA A 204 -0.87 -18.56 11.07
C ALA A 204 -0.57 -19.67 10.04
N PHE A 205 0.57 -20.35 10.15
CA PHE A 205 1.02 -21.37 9.21
C PHE A 205 0.74 -22.78 9.72
N ALA A 206 0.21 -23.64 8.84
CA ALA A 206 0.02 -25.06 9.13
C ALA A 206 1.30 -25.87 8.87
N MET A 207 2.12 -25.46 7.90
CA MET A 207 3.35 -26.15 7.50
C MET A 207 4.57 -25.56 8.22
N PRO A 208 5.33 -26.36 9.00
CA PRO A 208 6.53 -25.88 9.70
C PRO A 208 7.58 -25.27 8.77
N VAL A 209 7.69 -25.81 7.55
CA VAL A 209 8.60 -25.30 6.52
C VAL A 209 8.27 -23.86 6.13
N MET A 210 6.97 -23.56 5.93
CA MET A 210 6.51 -22.19 5.59
C MET A 210 6.66 -21.22 6.76
N ALA A 211 6.39 -21.68 7.99
CA ALA A 211 6.67 -20.90 9.19
C ALA A 211 8.17 -20.52 9.26
N GLY A 212 9.06 -21.48 9.04
CA GLY A 212 10.51 -21.23 9.02
C GLY A 212 10.95 -20.29 7.88
N HIS A 213 10.30 -20.35 6.71
CA HIS A 213 10.53 -19.37 5.64
C HIS A 213 10.11 -17.96 6.05
N PHE A 214 8.94 -17.80 6.67
CA PHE A 214 8.46 -16.51 7.13
C PHE A 214 9.34 -15.92 8.24
N GLU A 215 9.84 -16.75 9.15
CA GLU A 215 10.80 -16.34 10.18
C GLU A 215 12.10 -15.81 9.57
N ARG A 216 12.72 -16.59 8.66
CA ARG A 216 13.94 -16.17 7.94
C ARG A 216 13.71 -14.90 7.13
N PHE A 217 12.54 -14.77 6.49
CA PHE A 217 12.16 -13.54 5.80
C PHE A 217 12.09 -12.35 6.77
N GLY A 218 11.49 -12.52 7.95
CA GLY A 218 11.40 -11.47 8.97
C GLY A 218 12.78 -10.99 9.45
N ALA A 219 13.70 -11.93 9.68
CA ALA A 219 15.09 -11.62 10.05
C ALA A 219 15.83 -10.88 8.91
N TRP A 220 15.71 -11.36 7.67
CA TRP A 220 16.28 -10.69 6.49
C TRP A 220 15.69 -9.29 6.29
N LEU A 221 14.39 -9.12 6.52
CA LEU A 221 13.70 -7.84 6.38
C LEU A 221 14.26 -6.81 7.39
N ALA A 222 14.53 -7.23 8.62
CA ALA A 222 15.16 -6.40 9.65
C ALA A 222 16.51 -5.83 9.18
N VAL A 223 17.37 -6.69 8.63
CA VAL A 223 18.70 -6.32 8.12
C VAL A 223 18.59 -5.41 6.89
N THR A 224 17.61 -5.66 6.02
CA THR A 224 17.49 -4.97 4.72
C THR A 224 16.88 -3.58 4.82
N VAL A 225 15.87 -3.38 5.68
CA VAL A 225 15.14 -2.09 5.76
C VAL A 225 15.14 -1.46 7.15
N GLY A 226 15.75 -2.11 8.14
CA GLY A 226 15.77 -1.69 9.54
C GLY A 226 14.56 -2.18 10.35
N ASP A 227 14.77 -2.40 11.65
CA ASP A 227 13.79 -2.94 12.60
C ASP A 227 12.45 -2.19 12.59
N ASN A 228 12.47 -0.86 12.50
CA ASN A 228 11.26 -0.03 12.49
C ASN A 228 10.38 -0.32 11.26
N LYS A 229 10.95 -0.19 10.05
CA LYS A 229 10.21 -0.40 8.80
C LYS A 229 9.80 -1.86 8.64
N ALA A 230 10.66 -2.79 9.05
CA ALA A 230 10.35 -4.21 9.11
C ALA A 230 9.15 -4.48 10.03
N ALA A 231 9.16 -3.97 11.26
CA ALA A 231 8.06 -4.14 12.21
C ALA A 231 6.74 -3.65 11.62
N ILE A 232 6.72 -2.46 11.00
CA ILE A 232 5.51 -1.87 10.41
C ILE A 232 4.97 -2.70 9.23
N THR A 233 5.87 -3.25 8.40
CA THR A 233 5.48 -3.87 7.12
C THR A 233 5.33 -5.39 7.17
N VAL A 234 5.96 -6.09 8.12
CA VAL A 234 5.98 -7.57 8.16
C VAL A 234 4.59 -8.21 8.09
N ASN A 235 3.60 -7.65 8.80
CA ASN A 235 2.23 -8.17 8.79
C ASN A 235 1.54 -8.02 7.42
N ARG A 236 1.94 -7.02 6.60
CA ARG A 236 1.37 -6.83 5.26
C ARG A 236 1.76 -7.95 4.30
N TYR A 237 2.89 -8.62 4.56
CA TYR A 237 3.36 -9.73 3.74
C TYR A 237 2.80 -11.08 4.16
N LEU A 238 2.16 -11.18 5.34
CA LEU A 238 1.62 -12.43 5.85
C LEU A 238 0.64 -13.09 4.87
N SER A 239 -0.30 -12.32 4.32
CA SER A 239 -1.32 -12.83 3.39
C SER A 239 -0.71 -13.48 2.14
N PHE A 240 0.42 -12.95 1.65
CA PHE A 240 1.14 -13.51 0.51
C PHE A 240 1.74 -14.89 0.83
N PHE A 241 2.39 -15.04 1.98
CA PHE A 241 2.96 -16.33 2.39
C PHE A 241 1.87 -17.36 2.73
N MET A 242 0.77 -16.94 3.36
CA MET A 242 -0.36 -17.83 3.63
C MET A 242 -1.01 -18.34 2.35
N GLU A 243 -1.15 -17.49 1.32
CA GLU A 243 -1.69 -17.90 0.04
C GLU A 243 -0.76 -18.92 -0.66
N ILE A 244 0.56 -18.74 -0.56
CA ILE A 244 1.53 -19.72 -1.05
C ILE A 244 1.36 -21.08 -0.36
N GLU A 245 1.28 -21.09 0.98
CA GLU A 245 1.07 -22.33 1.74
C GLU A 245 -0.26 -23.00 1.36
N LYS A 246 -1.33 -22.21 1.22
CA LYS A 246 -2.66 -22.72 0.88
C LYS A 246 -2.65 -23.46 -0.46
N VAL A 247 -2.02 -22.89 -1.49
CA VAL A 247 -2.05 -23.41 -2.86
C VAL A 247 -0.99 -24.50 -3.09
N TRP A 248 0.25 -24.31 -2.62
CA TRP A 248 1.37 -25.19 -2.96
C TRP A 248 2.03 -25.89 -1.76
N LYS A 249 1.68 -25.52 -0.51
CA LYS A 249 2.31 -26.02 0.74
C LYS A 249 3.80 -25.68 0.92
N ALA A 250 4.46 -25.23 -0.14
CA ALA A 250 5.85 -24.75 -0.18
C ALA A 250 5.97 -23.62 -1.21
N ILE A 251 7.11 -22.93 -1.23
CA ILE A 251 7.37 -21.85 -2.20
C ILE A 251 7.56 -22.47 -3.60
N PRO A 252 6.70 -22.12 -4.58
CA PRO A 252 6.80 -22.66 -5.94
C PRO A 252 7.79 -21.86 -6.80
N ASP A 253 8.04 -22.34 -8.02
CA ASP A 253 8.84 -21.61 -9.00
C ASP A 253 8.21 -20.25 -9.41
N TYR A 254 9.03 -19.40 -10.03
CA TYR A 254 8.62 -18.06 -10.44
C TYR A 254 7.43 -18.07 -11.41
N ASN A 255 7.36 -19.06 -12.31
CA ASN A 255 6.31 -19.14 -13.33
C ASN A 255 4.95 -19.42 -12.70
N ARG A 256 4.90 -20.28 -11.69
CA ARG A 256 3.69 -20.54 -10.89
C ARG A 256 3.27 -19.30 -10.09
N LEU A 257 4.23 -18.57 -9.50
CA LEU A 257 3.93 -17.33 -8.79
C LEU A 257 3.33 -16.25 -9.70
N ILE A 258 3.92 -16.00 -10.87
CA ILE A 258 3.41 -14.98 -11.79
C ILE A 258 2.08 -15.38 -12.44
N ALA A 259 1.85 -16.68 -12.67
CA ALA A 259 0.58 -17.17 -13.19
C ALA A 259 -0.57 -16.97 -12.18
N HIS A 260 -0.32 -17.18 -10.89
CA HIS A 260 -1.34 -17.04 -9.83
C HIS A 260 -1.58 -15.58 -9.41
N PHE A 261 -0.51 -14.83 -9.11
CA PHE A 261 -0.62 -13.47 -8.56
C PHE A 261 -0.64 -12.37 -9.63
N GLY A 262 -0.24 -12.69 -10.87
CA GLY A 262 -0.01 -11.72 -11.93
C GLY A 262 1.19 -10.80 -11.66
N ALA A 263 1.59 -10.05 -12.68
CA ALA A 263 2.72 -9.11 -12.57
C ALA A 263 2.44 -7.98 -11.56
N GLU A 264 1.20 -7.51 -11.46
CA GLU A 264 0.82 -6.44 -10.53
C GLU A 264 0.79 -6.92 -9.07
N GLY A 265 0.31 -8.15 -8.82
CA GLY A 265 0.35 -8.75 -7.48
C GLY A 265 1.79 -8.88 -6.99
N LEU A 266 2.70 -9.39 -7.82
CA LEU A 266 4.11 -9.50 -7.48
C LEU A 266 4.81 -8.14 -7.28
N ARG A 267 4.34 -7.08 -7.97
CA ARG A 267 4.84 -5.70 -7.74
C ARG A 267 4.51 -5.16 -6.34
N ARG A 268 3.46 -5.64 -5.69
CA ARG A 268 3.09 -5.25 -4.31
C ARG A 268 3.92 -5.97 -3.24
N VAL A 269 4.50 -7.13 -3.59
CA VAL A 269 5.32 -7.98 -2.71
C VAL A 269 6.78 -8.06 -3.15
N ARG A 270 7.35 -6.94 -3.62
CA ARG A 270 8.74 -6.87 -4.09
C ARG A 270 9.78 -7.33 -3.07
N LEU A 271 9.60 -7.02 -1.79
CA LEU A 271 10.54 -7.42 -0.74
C LEU A 271 10.54 -8.95 -0.50
N PRO A 272 9.37 -9.60 -0.30
CA PRO A 272 9.30 -11.06 -0.33
C PRO A 272 9.93 -11.70 -1.58
N MET A 273 9.61 -11.17 -2.77
CA MET A 273 10.16 -11.71 -4.02
C MET A 273 11.66 -11.57 -4.12
N ARG A 274 12.22 -10.42 -3.70
CA ARG A 274 13.66 -10.19 -3.66
C ARG A 274 14.34 -11.17 -2.70
N TRP A 275 13.79 -11.35 -1.51
CA TRP A 275 14.30 -12.32 -0.53
C TRP A 275 14.30 -13.75 -1.08
N MET A 276 13.20 -14.19 -1.72
CA MET A 276 13.11 -15.53 -2.31
C MET A 276 14.14 -15.73 -3.43
N GLN A 277 14.48 -14.68 -4.18
CA GLN A 277 15.51 -14.73 -5.22
C GLN A 277 16.93 -14.78 -4.62
N GLU A 278 17.21 -13.94 -3.63
CA GLU A 278 18.53 -13.89 -2.96
C GLU A 278 18.83 -15.19 -2.20
N THR A 279 17.81 -15.85 -1.66
CA THR A 279 17.94 -17.13 -0.94
C THR A 279 17.88 -18.36 -1.84
N GLY A 280 17.73 -18.18 -3.16
CA GLY A 280 17.65 -19.28 -4.13
C GLY A 280 16.35 -20.09 -4.07
N LEU A 281 15.36 -19.67 -3.27
CA LEU A 281 14.04 -20.31 -3.18
C LEU A 281 13.22 -20.14 -4.47
N VAL A 282 13.50 -19.08 -5.22
CA VAL A 282 12.91 -18.82 -6.53
C VAL A 282 14.03 -18.52 -7.52
N VAL A 283 14.32 -19.47 -8.41
CA VAL A 283 15.27 -19.27 -9.50
C VAL A 283 14.61 -18.42 -10.59
N LYS A 284 15.18 -17.26 -10.86
CA LYS A 284 14.72 -16.33 -11.90
C LYS A 284 15.27 -16.80 -13.25
N ASP A 285 14.50 -17.61 -13.96
CA ASP A 285 14.89 -18.09 -15.28
C ASP A 285 14.63 -16.99 -16.34
N VAL A 286 15.61 -16.08 -16.50
CA VAL A 286 15.53 -14.91 -17.40
C VAL A 286 15.25 -15.33 -18.85
N ALA A 287 15.66 -16.53 -19.25
CA ALA A 287 15.43 -17.08 -20.58
C ALA A 287 13.95 -17.41 -20.85
N VAL A 288 13.22 -17.93 -19.85
CA VAL A 288 11.81 -18.32 -19.99
C VAL A 288 10.90 -17.10 -20.07
N GLN A 289 11.17 -16.05 -19.26
CA GLN A 289 10.34 -14.83 -19.27
C GLN A 289 10.47 -14.03 -20.58
N ALA A 290 11.66 -13.97 -21.17
CA ALA A 290 11.85 -13.38 -22.49
C ALA A 290 11.05 -14.16 -23.54
N GLY A 291 11.12 -15.49 -23.54
CA GLY A 291 10.34 -16.35 -24.43
C GLY A 291 8.83 -16.10 -24.32
N ASP A 292 8.29 -16.02 -23.11
CA ASP A 292 6.85 -15.86 -22.89
C ASP A 292 6.33 -14.45 -23.18
N SER A 293 7.14 -13.41 -22.92
CA SER A 293 6.81 -12.04 -23.32
C SER A 293 6.80 -11.91 -24.85
N GLU A 294 7.79 -12.47 -25.53
CA GLU A 294 7.89 -12.45 -27.00
C GLU A 294 6.70 -13.23 -27.62
N LYS A 295 6.35 -14.41 -27.09
CA LYS A 295 5.15 -15.17 -27.51
C LYS A 295 3.86 -14.37 -27.34
N ARG A 296 3.65 -13.72 -26.18
CA ARG A 296 2.47 -12.88 -25.95
C ARG A 296 2.39 -11.70 -26.90
N GLN A 297 3.51 -11.04 -27.19
CA GLN A 297 3.54 -9.93 -28.13
C GLN A 297 3.26 -10.40 -29.56
N ILE A 298 3.81 -11.54 -29.98
CA ILE A 298 3.50 -12.17 -31.28
C ILE A 298 2.01 -12.50 -31.39
N ALA A 299 1.43 -13.14 -30.37
CA ALA A 299 0.00 -13.44 -30.32
C ALA A 299 -0.86 -12.15 -30.42
N GLY A 300 -0.47 -11.09 -29.70
CA GLY A 300 -1.13 -9.79 -29.80
C GLY A 300 -1.03 -9.13 -31.18
N MET A 301 0.03 -9.40 -31.95
CA MET A 301 0.15 -8.90 -33.33
C MET A 301 -0.85 -9.60 -34.27
N LEU A 302 -1.03 -10.91 -34.11
CA LEU A 302 -2.04 -11.68 -34.87
C LEU A 302 -3.46 -11.25 -34.49
N LYS A 303 -3.73 -11.13 -33.18
CA LYS A 303 -5.02 -10.69 -32.66
C LYS A 303 -5.48 -9.34 -33.24
N ALA A 304 -4.54 -8.42 -33.45
CA ALA A 304 -4.84 -7.10 -34.00
C ALA A 304 -5.38 -7.11 -35.45
N LEU A 305 -5.29 -8.23 -36.17
CA LEU A 305 -5.85 -8.42 -37.51
C LEU A 305 -7.07 -9.36 -37.53
N GLU A 306 -7.64 -9.73 -36.37
CA GLU A 306 -8.84 -10.58 -36.31
C GLU A 306 -10.03 -9.99 -37.09
N GLY A 307 -10.13 -8.65 -37.18
CA GLY A 307 -11.13 -7.95 -37.99
C GLY A 307 -10.83 -7.90 -39.50
N ASP A 308 -9.70 -8.43 -39.96
CA ASP A 308 -9.32 -8.53 -41.38
C ASP A 308 -8.89 -9.97 -41.72
N PRO A 309 -9.83 -10.88 -41.99
CA PRO A 309 -9.52 -12.30 -42.23
C PRO A 309 -8.55 -12.55 -43.41
N PRO A 310 -8.62 -11.80 -44.53
CA PRO A 310 -7.57 -11.84 -45.57
C PRO A 310 -6.19 -11.46 -45.03
N GLY A 311 -6.08 -10.34 -44.31
CA GLY A 311 -4.79 -9.88 -43.81
C GLY A 311 -4.21 -10.77 -42.70
N LEU A 312 -5.06 -11.31 -41.84
CA LEU A 312 -4.67 -12.28 -40.82
C LEU A 312 -4.07 -13.54 -41.43
N ARG A 313 -4.64 -14.06 -42.52
CA ARG A 313 -4.10 -15.24 -43.23
C ARG A 313 -2.69 -14.99 -43.76
N VAL A 314 -2.46 -13.81 -44.34
CA VAL A 314 -1.13 -13.42 -44.86
C VAL A 314 -0.11 -13.30 -43.73
N LEU A 315 -0.46 -12.62 -42.63
CA LEU A 315 0.46 -12.45 -41.50
C LEU A 315 0.73 -13.77 -40.77
N LYS A 316 -0.28 -14.63 -40.62
CA LYS A 316 -0.14 -15.96 -40.01
C LYS A 316 0.76 -16.85 -40.86
N GLY A 317 0.59 -16.87 -42.17
CA GLY A 317 1.48 -17.61 -43.06
C GLY A 317 2.94 -17.15 -42.95
N TYR A 318 3.18 -15.84 -42.83
CA TYR A 318 4.54 -15.33 -42.57
C TYR A 318 5.08 -15.76 -41.20
N HIS A 319 4.27 -15.67 -40.14
CA HIS A 319 4.62 -16.17 -38.81
C HIS A 319 5.05 -17.65 -38.86
N ASP A 320 4.31 -18.49 -39.56
CA ASP A 320 4.58 -19.93 -39.64
C ASP A 320 5.92 -20.21 -40.35
N THR A 321 6.25 -19.46 -41.41
CA THR A 321 7.58 -19.55 -42.06
C THR A 321 8.73 -19.12 -41.14
N LEU A 322 8.51 -18.13 -40.29
CA LEU A 322 9.50 -17.68 -39.32
C LEU A 322 9.67 -18.69 -38.18
N MET A 323 8.57 -19.26 -37.70
CA MET A 323 8.59 -20.29 -36.65
C MET A 323 9.24 -21.60 -37.12
N ALA A 324 9.11 -21.97 -38.39
CA ALA A 324 9.87 -23.09 -38.97
C ALA A 324 11.40 -22.87 -38.85
N LYS A 325 11.87 -21.63 -39.06
CA LYS A 325 13.29 -21.29 -38.90
C LYS A 325 13.74 -21.25 -37.44
N VAL A 326 12.85 -20.89 -36.51
CA VAL A 326 13.11 -21.00 -35.06
C VAL A 326 13.27 -22.47 -34.66
N LYS A 327 12.38 -23.36 -35.13
CA LYS A 327 12.48 -24.81 -34.89
C LYS A 327 13.78 -25.41 -35.44
N ALA A 328 14.28 -24.87 -36.56
CA ALA A 328 15.56 -25.25 -37.15
C ALA A 328 16.78 -24.58 -36.49
N GLY A 329 16.62 -23.84 -35.39
CA GLY A 329 17.71 -23.17 -34.66
C GLY A 329 18.31 -21.95 -35.38
N LYS A 330 17.74 -21.50 -36.50
CA LYS A 330 18.28 -20.42 -37.34
C LYS A 330 17.85 -19.02 -36.91
N LEU A 331 16.82 -18.91 -36.05
CA LEU A 331 16.22 -17.64 -35.63
C LEU A 331 15.77 -17.72 -34.16
N SER A 332 15.79 -16.57 -33.47
CA SER A 332 15.24 -16.43 -32.11
C SER A 332 13.80 -15.91 -32.14
N LEU A 333 13.02 -16.16 -31.07
CA LEU A 333 11.66 -15.60 -30.92
C LEU A 333 11.65 -14.05 -30.96
N ARG A 334 12.69 -13.41 -30.42
CA ARG A 334 12.87 -11.95 -30.51
C ARG A 334 13.00 -11.48 -31.96
N SER A 335 13.74 -12.22 -32.79
CA SER A 335 13.88 -11.92 -34.21
C SER A 335 12.56 -12.09 -34.94
N VAL A 336 11.74 -13.09 -34.59
CA VAL A 336 10.39 -13.26 -35.12
C VAL A 336 9.52 -12.04 -34.80
N ARG A 337 9.48 -11.61 -33.53
CA ARG A 337 8.72 -10.43 -33.13
C ARG A 337 9.16 -9.17 -33.91
N LEU A 338 10.47 -8.94 -34.01
CA LEU A 338 11.02 -7.78 -34.71
C LEU A 338 10.67 -7.78 -36.21
N ALA A 339 10.57 -8.96 -36.83
CA ALA A 339 10.13 -9.10 -38.22
C ALA A 339 8.60 -8.98 -38.39
N MET A 340 7.83 -9.44 -37.41
CA MET A 340 6.36 -9.38 -37.46
C MET A 340 5.79 -7.99 -37.21
N ALA A 341 6.44 -7.17 -36.39
CA ALA A 341 6.00 -5.80 -36.11
C ALA A 341 5.82 -4.92 -37.38
N PRO A 342 6.82 -4.79 -38.28
CA PRO A 342 6.65 -4.05 -39.53
C PRO A 342 5.65 -4.71 -40.48
N ALA A 343 5.61 -6.05 -40.52
CA ALA A 343 4.67 -6.79 -41.36
C ALA A 343 3.21 -6.48 -40.95
N LYS A 344 2.89 -6.56 -39.65
CA LYS A 344 1.58 -6.15 -39.11
C LYS A 344 1.25 -4.71 -39.50
N ALA A 345 2.19 -3.78 -39.30
CA ALA A 345 1.94 -2.36 -39.57
C ALA A 345 1.65 -2.09 -41.05
N LEU A 346 2.37 -2.76 -41.96
CA LEU A 346 2.08 -2.72 -43.40
C LEU A 346 0.70 -3.31 -43.72
N MET A 347 0.32 -4.44 -43.10
CA MET A 347 -1.01 -5.03 -43.29
C MET A 347 -2.14 -4.09 -42.87
N LEU A 348 -2.00 -3.43 -41.72
CA LEU A 348 -2.96 -2.42 -41.26
C LEU A 348 -3.02 -1.20 -42.18
N GLU A 349 -1.89 -0.79 -42.76
CA GLU A 349 -1.87 0.31 -43.73
C GLU A 349 -2.57 -0.10 -45.04
N ALA A 350 -2.34 -1.32 -45.52
CA ALA A 350 -3.05 -1.87 -46.68
C ALA A 350 -4.56 -2.00 -46.42
N GLN A 351 -4.95 -2.45 -45.22
CA GLN A 351 -6.36 -2.53 -44.81
C GLN A 351 -7.04 -1.15 -44.86
N LYS A 352 -6.37 -0.09 -44.38
CA LYS A 352 -6.89 1.30 -44.47
C LYS A 352 -7.09 1.77 -45.90
N MET A 353 -6.31 1.24 -46.84
CA MET A 353 -6.45 1.50 -48.28
C MET A 353 -7.51 0.61 -48.95
N GLY A 354 -8.21 -0.25 -48.19
CA GLY A 354 -9.18 -1.20 -48.73
C GLY A 354 -8.56 -2.38 -49.46
N LEU A 355 -7.25 -2.60 -49.31
CA LEU A 355 -6.53 -3.67 -50.01
C LEU A 355 -6.55 -4.97 -49.19
N LYS A 356 -6.87 -6.09 -49.84
CA LYS A 356 -6.82 -7.43 -49.23
C LYS A 356 -5.39 -7.92 -48.98
N LYS A 357 -4.42 -7.37 -49.71
CA LYS A 357 -2.98 -7.65 -49.61
C LYS A 357 -2.20 -6.36 -49.90
N PRO A 358 -1.03 -6.13 -49.29
CA PRO A 358 -0.23 -4.95 -49.60
C PRO A 358 0.25 -4.97 -51.06
N ASP A 359 0.02 -3.88 -51.79
CA ASP A 359 0.57 -3.62 -53.11
C ASP A 359 1.80 -2.70 -53.03
N GLN A 360 2.36 -2.31 -54.18
CA GLN A 360 3.52 -1.41 -54.21
C GLN A 360 3.21 -0.06 -53.56
N LYS A 361 2.00 0.48 -53.77
CA LYS A 361 1.58 1.76 -53.22
C LYS A 361 1.53 1.73 -51.70
N ALA A 362 1.02 0.65 -51.11
CA ALA A 362 0.99 0.47 -49.66
C ALA A 362 2.39 0.39 -49.07
N VAL A 363 3.34 -0.30 -49.73
CA VAL A 363 4.74 -0.35 -49.30
C VAL A 363 5.41 1.01 -49.37
N ASP A 364 5.19 1.76 -50.45
CA ASP A 364 5.76 3.08 -50.64
C ASP A 364 5.25 4.08 -49.60
N VAL A 365 3.93 4.11 -49.37
CA VAL A 365 3.30 4.97 -48.35
C VAL A 365 3.77 4.60 -46.95
N TYR A 366 3.88 3.31 -46.65
CA TYR A 366 4.36 2.84 -45.35
C TYR A 366 5.83 3.24 -45.11
N LEU A 367 6.70 3.04 -46.09
CA LEU A 367 8.13 3.39 -45.96
C LEU A 367 8.39 4.90 -46.02
N ALA A 368 7.52 5.68 -46.66
CA ALA A 368 7.54 7.13 -46.55
C ALA A 368 7.26 7.58 -45.10
N LYS A 369 6.34 6.90 -44.41
CA LYS A 369 6.03 7.16 -42.99
C LYS A 369 7.12 6.63 -42.04
N VAL A 370 7.72 5.47 -42.33
CA VAL A 370 8.69 4.83 -41.43
C VAL A 370 9.91 4.27 -42.19
N PRO A 371 10.82 5.14 -42.68
CA PRO A 371 11.93 4.72 -43.55
C PRO A 371 12.89 3.74 -42.86
N GLY A 372 13.04 3.84 -41.53
CA GLY A 372 13.94 3.02 -40.73
C GLY A 372 13.55 1.54 -40.62
N GLN A 373 12.33 1.15 -41.00
CA GLN A 373 11.89 -0.26 -40.95
C GLN A 373 12.13 -1.05 -42.24
N ARG A 374 12.75 -0.42 -43.24
CA ARG A 374 13.07 -1.01 -44.54
C ARG A 374 13.76 -2.39 -44.45
N ALA A 375 14.83 -2.50 -43.67
CA ALA A 375 15.59 -3.75 -43.55
C ALA A 375 14.73 -4.87 -42.93
N ALA A 376 13.97 -4.54 -41.88
CA ALA A 376 13.08 -5.50 -41.22
C ALA A 376 11.90 -5.93 -42.10
N LEU A 377 11.43 -5.05 -43.00
CA LEU A 377 10.31 -5.31 -43.92
C LEU A 377 10.72 -6.17 -45.13
N THR A 378 12.01 -6.23 -45.46
CA THR A 378 12.52 -6.93 -46.65
C THR A 378 12.17 -8.43 -46.64
N GLY A 379 12.23 -9.07 -45.46
CA GLY A 379 11.81 -10.46 -45.30
C GLY A 379 10.34 -10.69 -45.63
N PHE A 380 9.47 -9.74 -45.26
CA PHE A 380 8.03 -9.84 -45.51
C PHE A 380 7.66 -9.54 -46.96
N VAL A 381 8.29 -8.54 -47.59
CA VAL A 381 8.07 -8.26 -49.03
C VAL A 381 8.52 -9.44 -49.90
N ARG A 382 9.63 -10.09 -49.55
CA ARG A 382 10.04 -11.34 -50.22
C ARG A 382 8.98 -12.44 -50.03
N TYR A 383 8.47 -12.62 -48.81
CA TYR A 383 7.40 -13.58 -48.54
C TYR A 383 6.12 -13.29 -49.35
N LEU A 384 5.71 -12.03 -49.49
CA LEU A 384 4.56 -11.64 -50.31
C LEU A 384 4.77 -11.98 -51.80
N ARG A 385 5.99 -11.83 -52.30
CA ARG A 385 6.33 -12.20 -53.68
C ARG A 385 6.30 -13.71 -53.90
N GLU A 386 6.94 -14.46 -53.02
CA GLU A 386 7.13 -15.90 -53.15
C GLU A 386 5.84 -16.69 -52.86
N ALA A 387 5.12 -16.34 -51.79
CA ALA A 387 3.97 -17.12 -51.31
C ALA A 387 2.61 -16.59 -51.81
N HIS A 388 2.55 -15.35 -52.31
CA HIS A 388 1.30 -14.71 -52.72
C HIS A 388 1.33 -14.11 -54.13
N SER A 389 2.43 -14.31 -54.87
CA SER A 389 2.65 -13.82 -56.25
C SER A 389 2.35 -12.34 -56.43
N VAL A 390 2.60 -11.52 -55.40
CA VAL A 390 2.34 -10.08 -55.47
C VAL A 390 3.56 -9.38 -56.09
N GLY A 391 3.34 -8.56 -57.11
CA GLY A 391 4.36 -7.78 -57.82
C GLY A 391 4.92 -6.60 -57.01
N VAL A 392 5.42 -6.86 -55.80
CA VAL A 392 5.94 -5.84 -54.89
C VAL A 392 7.46 -5.90 -54.85
N ALA A 393 8.08 -4.74 -55.05
CA ALA A 393 9.51 -4.51 -54.93
C ALA A 393 9.82 -3.65 -53.70
N MET A 394 10.99 -3.88 -53.13
CA MET A 394 11.50 -2.98 -52.10
C MET A 394 11.99 -1.70 -52.80
N PRO A 395 11.47 -0.49 -52.47
CA PRO A 395 11.83 0.77 -53.16
C PRO A 395 13.33 1.07 -53.05
N LYS A 396 13.91 2.09 -53.70
CA LYS A 396 15.30 2.50 -53.37
C LYS A 396 15.33 3.28 -52.06
N ALA A 397 16.41 3.15 -51.28
CA ALA A 397 16.59 3.97 -50.08
C ALA A 397 16.83 5.42 -50.50
N LYS A 398 16.07 6.36 -49.91
CA LYS A 398 16.36 7.79 -50.05
C LYS A 398 17.29 8.20 -48.90
N GLU A 399 18.49 8.67 -49.21
CA GLU A 399 19.47 9.11 -48.22
C GLU A 399 18.88 10.21 -47.32
N GLY A 400 19.14 10.12 -46.01
CA GLY A 400 18.66 11.08 -45.02
C GLY A 400 17.15 11.05 -44.73
N ALA A 401 16.33 10.26 -45.44
CA ALA A 401 14.87 10.23 -45.23
C ALA A 401 14.48 9.78 -43.81
N ALA A 402 15.18 8.78 -43.25
CA ALA A 402 14.96 8.31 -41.88
C ALA A 402 15.29 9.41 -40.84
N GLN A 403 16.33 10.19 -41.08
CA GLN A 403 16.75 11.29 -40.21
C GLN A 403 15.74 12.44 -40.27
N LYS A 404 15.27 12.82 -41.47
CA LYS A 404 14.23 13.84 -41.65
C LYS A 404 12.92 13.48 -40.96
N VAL A 405 12.47 12.22 -41.08
CA VAL A 405 11.26 11.74 -40.39
C VAL A 405 11.45 11.71 -38.87
N ARG A 406 12.62 11.28 -38.38
CA ARG A 406 12.96 11.31 -36.96
C ARG A 406 12.92 12.74 -36.40
N GLN A 407 13.48 13.70 -37.13
CA GLN A 407 13.51 15.11 -36.73
C GLN A 407 12.09 15.69 -36.67
N ARG A 408 11.26 15.47 -37.70
CA ARG A 408 9.85 15.89 -37.69
C ARG A 408 9.03 15.30 -36.54
N LYS A 409 9.30 14.04 -36.17
CA LYS A 409 8.61 13.39 -35.04
C LYS A 409 9.03 13.99 -33.70
N LEU A 410 10.32 14.32 -33.55
CA LEU A 410 10.84 14.99 -32.37
C LEU A 410 10.26 16.39 -32.23
N GLU A 411 10.18 17.14 -33.34
CA GLU A 411 9.54 18.45 -33.43
C GLU A 411 8.07 18.40 -33.01
N GLN A 412 7.28 17.48 -33.58
CA GLN A 412 5.86 17.30 -33.22
C GLN A 412 5.66 16.94 -31.74
N GLU A 413 6.56 16.13 -31.17
CA GLU A 413 6.49 15.79 -29.74
C GLU A 413 6.83 16.98 -28.85
N MET A 414 7.83 17.80 -29.22
CA MET A 414 8.14 19.06 -28.53
C MET A 414 6.93 20.01 -28.58
N LEU A 415 6.34 20.23 -29.75
CA LEU A 415 5.15 21.07 -29.92
C LEU A 415 3.91 20.54 -29.17
N ALA A 416 3.77 19.22 -29.02
CA ALA A 416 2.70 18.64 -28.21
C ALA A 416 2.93 18.93 -26.72
N MET A 417 4.15 18.73 -26.22
CA MET A 417 4.49 19.02 -24.82
C MET A 417 4.35 20.51 -24.48
N MET A 418 4.66 21.41 -25.43
CA MET A 418 4.43 22.85 -25.27
C MET A 418 2.95 23.19 -25.11
N ARG A 419 2.07 22.51 -25.86
CA ARG A 419 0.61 22.74 -25.80
C ARG A 419 -0.05 22.09 -24.60
N GLU A 420 0.43 20.92 -24.18
CA GLU A 420 -0.13 20.19 -23.03
C GLU A 420 0.08 20.96 -21.73
N GLY A 421 1.24 21.62 -21.56
CA GLY A 421 1.60 22.27 -20.30
C GLY A 421 1.81 21.23 -19.19
N GLY A 422 2.99 21.21 -18.58
CA GLY A 422 3.31 20.20 -17.58
C GLY A 422 4.21 20.72 -16.48
N GLU A 423 3.92 20.26 -15.26
CA GLU A 423 4.71 20.56 -14.07
C GLU A 423 5.24 19.26 -13.45
N GLY A 424 6.42 19.34 -12.83
CA GLY A 424 7.05 18.23 -12.12
C GLY A 424 8.21 17.55 -12.87
N ASP A 425 8.95 16.73 -12.11
CA ASP A 425 10.22 16.13 -12.55
C ASP A 425 10.07 15.17 -13.73
N GLU A 426 8.94 14.47 -13.84
CA GLU A 426 8.69 13.52 -14.94
C GLU A 426 8.55 14.25 -16.28
N PHE A 427 7.79 15.35 -16.28
CA PHE A 427 7.63 16.20 -17.47
C PHE A 427 8.95 16.88 -17.84
N LEU A 428 9.69 17.41 -16.85
CA LEU A 428 11.00 18.01 -17.08
C LEU A 428 11.99 17.00 -17.69
N ARG A 429 12.06 15.77 -17.18
CA ARG A 429 12.92 14.71 -17.74
C ARG A 429 12.54 14.35 -19.17
N ARG A 430 11.24 14.32 -19.47
CA ARG A 430 10.75 14.07 -20.83
C ARG A 430 11.12 15.22 -21.77
N TRP A 431 10.94 16.47 -21.35
CA TRP A 431 11.35 17.67 -22.10
C TRP A 431 12.85 17.64 -22.42
N VAL A 432 13.68 17.37 -21.42
CA VAL A 432 15.14 17.24 -21.57
C VAL A 432 15.51 16.13 -22.56
N SER A 433 14.92 14.94 -22.42
CA SER A 433 15.19 13.80 -23.28
C SER A 433 14.83 14.07 -24.75
N VAL A 434 13.67 14.67 -25.02
CA VAL A 434 13.21 14.97 -26.38
C VAL A 434 13.96 16.18 -26.95
N GLY A 435 14.19 17.22 -26.15
CA GLY A 435 14.89 18.44 -26.55
C GLY A 435 16.35 18.19 -26.91
N LEU A 436 17.10 17.44 -26.08
CA LEU A 436 18.47 17.05 -26.42
C LEU A 436 18.53 16.22 -27.71
N ALA A 437 17.53 15.36 -27.93
CA ALA A 437 17.44 14.58 -29.15
C ALA A 437 17.07 15.41 -30.39
N TYR A 438 16.32 16.50 -30.21
CA TYR A 438 15.88 17.40 -31.27
C TYR A 438 16.95 18.43 -31.65
N PHE A 439 17.39 19.24 -30.69
CA PHE A 439 18.32 20.35 -30.92
C PHE A 439 19.78 19.89 -31.08
N HIS A 440 20.17 18.84 -30.36
CA HIS A 440 21.57 18.41 -30.27
C HIS A 440 21.82 17.01 -30.86
N GLY A 441 20.80 16.37 -31.44
CA GLY A 441 20.91 15.06 -32.08
C GLY A 441 21.25 13.89 -31.14
N LEU A 442 21.23 14.09 -29.83
CA LEU A 442 21.66 13.11 -28.84
C LEU A 442 20.66 11.94 -28.70
N PRO A 443 21.09 10.76 -28.23
CA PRO A 443 20.17 9.68 -27.88
C PRO A 443 19.26 10.07 -26.71
N ARG A 444 17.95 9.79 -26.80
CA ARG A 444 16.98 10.11 -25.73
C ARG A 444 17.37 9.63 -24.34
N LYS A 445 18.00 8.45 -24.24
CA LYS A 445 18.46 7.86 -22.97
C LYS A 445 19.39 8.76 -22.17
N VAL A 446 20.11 9.65 -22.85
CA VAL A 446 21.06 10.58 -22.24
C VAL A 446 20.33 11.60 -21.37
N GLY A 447 19.15 12.07 -21.80
CA GLY A 447 18.36 13.03 -21.02
C GLY A 447 17.70 12.47 -19.75
N ILE A 448 17.74 11.15 -19.51
CA ILE A 448 17.13 10.53 -18.33
C ILE A 448 18.01 10.72 -17.08
N GLY A 449 19.33 10.82 -17.26
CA GLY A 449 20.31 11.00 -16.19
C GLY A 449 21.11 12.29 -16.32
N ALA A 450 20.62 13.25 -17.10
CA ALA A 450 21.29 14.53 -17.29
C ALA A 450 21.00 15.47 -16.11
N ASP A 451 22.02 16.19 -15.66
CA ASP A 451 21.88 17.16 -14.58
C ASP A 451 21.35 18.48 -15.16
N VAL A 452 20.16 18.88 -14.72
CA VAL A 452 19.52 20.12 -15.14
C VAL A 452 20.03 21.25 -14.25
N LEU A 453 20.88 22.10 -14.82
CA LEU A 453 21.35 23.34 -14.22
C LEU A 453 20.37 24.45 -14.66
N ARG A 454 19.52 24.89 -13.74
CA ARG A 454 18.62 26.02 -14.02
C ARG A 454 19.44 27.29 -14.19
N THR A 455 19.40 27.85 -15.39
CA THR A 455 19.84 29.21 -15.70
C THR A 455 18.61 30.11 -15.84
N ASP A 456 18.85 31.41 -15.87
CA ASP A 456 17.88 32.49 -15.85
C ASP A 456 16.72 32.27 -16.84
N GLY A 457 15.55 32.85 -16.55
CA GLY A 457 14.20 32.45 -17.01
C GLY A 457 13.93 32.14 -18.50
N GLU A 458 14.88 32.35 -19.40
CA GLU A 458 14.81 32.07 -20.83
C GLU A 458 15.23 30.64 -21.23
N GLY A 459 16.03 29.94 -20.41
CA GLY A 459 16.55 28.62 -20.81
C GLY A 459 17.15 27.78 -19.68
N MET A 460 17.40 26.50 -19.99
CA MET A 460 17.99 25.52 -19.09
C MET A 460 19.33 25.02 -19.66
N ALA A 461 20.38 25.08 -18.85
CA ALA A 461 21.64 24.43 -19.14
C ALA A 461 21.62 22.97 -18.64
N ILE A 462 22.10 22.05 -19.45
CA ILE A 462 22.02 20.61 -19.16
C ILE A 462 23.40 20.03 -19.30
N ASN A 463 23.90 19.49 -18.19
CA ASN A 463 25.19 18.81 -18.20
C ASN A 463 24.99 17.33 -18.52
N VAL A 464 25.68 16.90 -19.57
CA VAL A 464 25.77 15.50 -19.97
C VAL A 464 27.25 15.15 -20.11
N GLU A 465 27.73 14.25 -19.27
CA GLU A 465 29.10 13.70 -19.35
C GLU A 465 30.18 14.81 -19.43
N GLY A 466 29.99 15.92 -18.71
CA GLY A 466 30.93 17.04 -18.65
C GLY A 466 30.78 18.08 -19.77
N LYS A 467 29.80 17.91 -20.68
CA LYS A 467 29.46 18.88 -21.73
C LYS A 467 28.13 19.58 -21.40
N SER A 468 28.12 20.90 -21.49
CA SER A 468 26.92 21.72 -21.28
C SER A 468 26.14 21.90 -22.57
N TYR A 469 24.84 21.62 -22.53
CA TYR A 469 23.89 21.78 -23.64
C TYR A 469 22.76 22.71 -23.21
N TRP A 470 22.38 23.64 -24.08
CA TRP A 470 21.28 24.57 -23.79
C TRP A 470 19.95 24.06 -24.36
N LEU A 471 18.85 24.19 -23.60
CA LEU A 471 17.48 23.98 -24.06
C LEU A 471 16.58 25.16 -23.67
N PRO A 472 15.57 25.52 -24.50
CA PRO A 472 14.63 26.58 -24.17
C PRO A 472 13.73 26.22 -22.98
N SER A 473 13.38 27.22 -22.17
CA SER A 473 12.41 27.08 -21.07
C SER A 473 10.99 27.02 -21.62
N ILE A 474 10.11 26.27 -20.94
CA ILE A 474 8.71 26.08 -21.39
C ILE A 474 7.85 27.31 -21.09
N SER A 475 8.32 28.17 -20.17
CA SER A 475 7.56 29.27 -19.58
C SER A 475 7.27 30.44 -20.53
N GLN A 476 7.88 30.53 -21.72
CA GLN A 476 7.69 31.70 -22.60
C GLN A 476 7.57 31.46 -24.11
N MET A 477 7.43 30.24 -24.62
CA MET A 477 7.08 30.06 -26.05
C MET A 477 5.56 30.00 -26.29
N GLY A 478 4.81 30.79 -25.52
CA GLY A 478 3.43 31.15 -25.84
C GLY A 478 3.42 32.27 -26.87
N LEU A 479 3.13 31.91 -28.12
CA LEU A 479 2.49 32.74 -29.14
C LEU A 479 2.83 34.24 -29.11
N SER A 480 3.89 34.64 -29.80
CA SER A 480 3.84 35.90 -30.56
C SER A 480 3.18 35.58 -31.90
N GLU A 481 1.99 36.13 -32.13
CA GLU A 481 1.33 36.18 -33.44
C GLU A 481 2.23 36.81 -34.51
#